data_AF-A0A1F5Z996-F1
#
_entry.id   AF-A0A1F5Z996-F1
#
_cell.length_a   1.000
_cell.length_b   1.000
_cell.length_c   1.000
_cell.angle_alpha   90.00
_cell.angle_beta   90.00
_cell.angle_gamma   90.00
#
_symmetry.space_group_name_H-M   'P 1'
#
loop_
_entity.id
_entity.type
_entity.pdbx_description
1 polymer ?
#
loop_
_entity_poly.entity_id
_entity_poly.type
_entity_poly.pdbx_seq_one_letter_code
_entity_poly.pdbx_strand_id
1 'polypeptide(L)' 'MLTKGDFDQIGKIIDSKLEQKLKPVHQKIDKMNRKLDTTIKYFDTVTTKHHKRLKRVEDHLNLPPTPDYS' A
#
# COMPACT_ATOMS: atom_id res chain seq x y z
N MET A 1 50.39 3.35 -3.14
CA MET A 1 49.34 3.10 -4.17
C MET A 1 48.27 2.26 -3.52
N LEU A 2 47.00 2.55 -3.78
CA LEU A 2 45.90 1.68 -3.36
C LEU A 2 45.96 0.38 -4.16
N THR A 3 45.75 -0.73 -3.48
CA THR A 3 45.74 -2.08 -4.03
C THR A 3 44.33 -2.52 -4.39
N LYS A 4 44.20 -3.59 -5.18
CA LYS A 4 42.91 -4.19 -5.50
C LYS A 4 42.11 -4.60 -4.24
N GLY A 5 42.80 -5.06 -3.19
CA GLY A 5 42.18 -5.40 -1.92
C GLY A 5 41.57 -4.19 -1.20
N ASP A 6 42.19 -3.02 -1.31
CA ASP A 6 41.64 -1.78 -0.76
C ASP A 6 40.33 -1.39 -1.45
N PHE A 7 40.25 -1.56 -2.77
CA PHE A 7 39.01 -1.32 -3.53
C PHE A 7 37.90 -2.31 -3.16
N ASP A 8 38.22 -3.59 -2.97
CA ASP A 8 37.25 -4.60 -2.55
C ASP A 8 36.69 -4.28 -1.15
N GLN A 9 37.54 -3.81 -0.23
CA GLN A 9 37.13 -3.42 1.12
C GLN A 9 36.25 -2.16 1.10
N ILE A 10 36.58 -1.17 0.27
CA ILE A 10 35.75 0.02 0.04
C ILE A 10 34.39 -0.38 -0.51
N GLY A 11 34.33 -1.29 -1.49
CA GLY A 11 33.09 -1.82 -2.05
C GLY A 11 32.18 -2.40 -0.97
N LYS A 12 32.71 -3.29 -0.12
CA LYS A 12 31.94 -3.88 1.00
C LYS A 12 31.41 -2.84 1.99
N ILE A 13 32.19 -1.79 2.28
CA ILE A 13 31.76 -0.70 3.17
C ILE A 13 30.61 0.09 2.54
N ILE A 14 30.71 0.38 1.23
CA ILE A 14 29.67 1.10 0.49
C ILE A 14 28.38 0.28 0.46
N ASP A 15 28.46 -1.01 0.11
CA ASP A 15 27.29 -1.90 0.07
C ASP A 15 26.60 -1.99 1.44
N SER A 16 27.38 -2.18 2.51
CA SER A 16 26.86 -2.23 3.89
C SER A 16 26.15 -0.92 4.28
N LYS A 17 26.74 0.24 3.94
CA LYS A 17 26.12 1.54 4.21
C LYS A 17 24.86 1.78 3.37
N LEU A 18 24.85 1.33 2.12
CA LEU A 18 23.68 1.40 1.26
C LEU A 18 22.54 0.56 1.83
N GLU A 19 22.82 -0.69 2.22
CA GLU A 19 21.83 -1.58 2.82
C GLU A 19 21.24 -0.98 4.11
N GLN A 20 22.08 -0.42 4.98
CA GLN A 20 21.62 0.27 6.19
C GLN A 20 20.70 1.46 5.90
N LYS A 21 20.99 2.23 4.83
CA LYS A 21 20.16 3.38 4.42
C LYS A 21 18.88 2.96 3.71
N LEU A 22 18.89 1.85 2.97
CA LEU A 22 17.75 1.36 2.21
C LEU A 22 16.76 0.58 3.08
N LYS A 23 17.24 -0.09 4.14
CA LYS A 23 16.39 -0.81 5.11
C LYS A 23 15.17 0.00 5.62
N PRO A 24 15.31 1.24 6.11
CA PRO A 24 14.14 2.01 6.55
C PRO A 24 13.19 2.38 5.40
N VAL A 25 13.69 2.53 4.16
CA VAL A 25 12.85 2.77 2.99
C VAL A 25 11.99 1.55 2.68
N HIS A 26 12.60 0.36 2.70
CA HIS A 26 11.88 -0.91 2.48
C HIS A 26 10.79 -1.10 3.53
N GLN A 27 11.12 -0.88 4.81
CA GLN A 27 10.14 -0.95 5.89
C GLN A 27 8.98 0.05 5.75
N LYS A 28 9.24 1.26 5.23
CA LYS A 28 8.19 2.24 4.94
C LYS A 28 7.29 1.77 3.80
N ILE A 29 7.87 1.24 2.73
CA ILE A 29 7.13 0.67 1.60
C ILE A 29 6.21 -0.47 2.06
N ASP A 30 6.74 -1.41 2.86
CA ASP A 30 5.95 -2.51 3.40
C ASP A 30 4.77 -2.03 4.25
N LYS A 31 5.00 -1.00 5.07
CA LYS A 31 3.94 -0.38 5.89
C LYS A 31 2.88 0.31 5.01
N MET A 32 3.27 0.99 3.94
CA MET A 32 2.32 1.61 3.01
C MET A 32 1.49 0.56 2.30
N ASN A 33 2.12 -0.52 1.81
CA ASN A 33 1.42 -1.61 1.13
C ASN A 33 0.35 -2.24 2.04
N ARG A 34 0.69 -2.54 3.30
CA ARG A 34 -0.30 -3.06 4.27
C ARG A 34 -1.47 -2.11 4.54
N LYS A 35 -1.20 -0.80 4.56
CA LYS A 35 -2.26 0.21 4.72
C LYS A 35 -3.16 0.24 3.50
N LEU A 36 -2.59 0.23 2.30
CA LEU A 36 -3.36 0.19 1.05
C LEU A 36 -4.21 -1.08 0.98
N ASP A 37 -3.68 -2.25 1.32
CA ASP A 37 -4.45 -3.50 1.36
C ASP A 37 -5.64 -3.41 2.32
N THR A 38 -5.45 -2.76 3.46
CA THR A 38 -6.52 -2.55 4.45
C THR A 38 -7.58 -1.59 3.90
N THR A 39 -7.16 -0.49 3.25
CA THR A 39 -8.07 0.46 2.61
C THR A 39 -8.88 -0.20 1.50
N ILE A 40 -8.25 -1.03 0.65
CA ILE A 40 -8.92 -1.77 -0.42
C ILE A 40 -9.97 -2.71 0.18
N LYS A 41 -9.59 -3.52 1.19
CA LYS A 41 -10.52 -4.41 1.89
C LYS A 41 -11.70 -3.67 2.52
N TYR A 42 -11.44 -2.51 3.12
CA TYR A 42 -12.48 -1.66 3.68
C TYR A 42 -13.43 -1.17 2.58
N PHE A 43 -12.89 -0.67 1.46
CA PHE A 43 -13.69 -0.18 0.35
C PHE A 43 -14.57 -1.29 -0.25
N ASP A 44 -14.00 -2.47 -0.53
CA ASP A 44 -14.75 -3.62 -1.04
C ASP A 44 -15.84 -4.08 -0.06
N THR A 45 -15.52 -4.12 1.23
CA THR A 45 -16.47 -4.59 2.24
C THR A 45 -17.56 -3.58 2.50
N VAL A 46 -17.21 -2.31 2.68
CA VAL A 46 -18.14 -1.28 3.08
C VAL A 46 -18.88 -0.76 1.86
N THR A 47 -18.17 -0.21 0.87
CA THR A 47 -18.81 0.43 -0.28
C THR A 47 -19.65 -0.57 -1.07
N THR A 48 -19.11 -1.73 -1.44
CA THR A 48 -19.88 -2.69 -2.26
C THR A 48 -21.04 -3.32 -1.49
N LYS A 49 -20.86 -3.70 -0.21
CA LYS A 49 -21.98 -4.28 0.57
C LYS A 49 -23.04 -3.23 0.89
N HIS A 50 -22.66 -2.00 1.21
CA HIS A 50 -23.61 -0.93 1.49
C HIS A 50 -24.38 -0.56 0.23
N HIS A 51 -23.71 -0.44 -0.93
CA HIS A 51 -24.38 -0.21 -2.20
C HIS A 51 -25.42 -1.30 -2.51
N LYS A 52 -25.06 -2.58 -2.36
CA LYS A 52 -26.01 -3.70 -2.53
C LYS A 52 -27.17 -3.66 -1.55
N ARG A 53 -26.92 -3.27 -0.28
CA ARG A 53 -27.97 -3.15 0.74
C ARG A 53 -28.91 -2.00 0.43
N LEU A 54 -28.37 -0.85 0.03
CA LEU A 54 -29.13 0.34 -0.34
C LEU A 54 -30.04 0.03 -1.51
N LYS A 55 -29.49 -0.55 -2.59
CA LYS A 55 -30.28 -0.96 -3.75
C LYS A 55 -31.45 -1.87 -3.39
N ARG A 56 -31.24 -2.87 -2.53
CA ARG A 56 -32.34 -3.74 -2.06
C ARG A 56 -33.43 -2.98 -1.29
N VAL A 57 -33.06 -1.97 -0.51
CA VAL A 57 -34.01 -1.13 0.22
C VAL A 57 -34.77 -0.21 -0.73
N GLU A 58 -34.07 0.41 -1.68
CA GLU A 58 -34.67 1.24 -2.74
C GLU A 58 -35.67 0.43 -3.56
N ASP A 59 -35.27 -0.77 -4.02
CA ASP A 59 -36.12 -1.71 -4.77
C ASP A 59 -37.35 -2.14 -3.93
N HIS A 60 -37.17 -2.43 -2.64
CA HIS A 60 -38.27 -2.88 -1.77
C HIS A 60 -39.28 -1.78 -1.46
N LEU A 61 -38.82 -0.53 -1.38
CA LEU A 61 -39.64 0.63 -1.04
C LEU A 61 -40.07 1.44 -2.27
N ASN A 62 -39.71 1.00 -3.49
CA ASN A 62 -39.91 1.74 -4.74
C ASN A 62 -39.38 3.19 -4.69
N LEU A 63 -38.21 3.38 -4.07
CA LEU A 63 -37.57 4.69 -3.98
C LEU A 63 -36.72 4.96 -5.23
N PRO A 64 -36.60 6.24 -5.66
CA PRO A 64 -35.64 6.59 -6.71
C PRO A 64 -34.21 6.32 -6.22
N PRO A 65 -33.30 5.89 -7.10
CA PRO A 65 -31.92 5.63 -6.73
C PRO A 65 -31.25 6.91 -6.26
N THR A 66 -30.50 6.83 -5.16
CA THR A 66 -29.73 7.97 -4.67
C THR A 66 -28.69 8.42 -5.70
N PRO A 67 -28.44 9.74 -5.87
CA PRO A 67 -27.46 10.23 -6.82
C PRO A 67 -26.05 9.74 -6.47
N ASP A 68 -25.29 9.38 -7.50
CA ASP A 68 -23.87 9.05 -7.34
C ASP A 68 -23.07 10.36 -7.28
N TYR A 69 -22.39 10.57 -6.15
CA TYR A 69 -21.55 11.75 -5.91
C TYR A 69 -20.05 11.42 -5.94
N SER A 70 -19.69 10.23 -6.46
CA SER A 70 -18.30 9.77 -6.61
C SER A 70 -17.45 10.69 -7.48
#